data_AF-A0A9E3RVI8-F1
#
_entry.id   AF-A0A9E3RVI8-F1
#
_cell.length_a   1.000
_cell.length_b   1.000
_cell.length_c   1.000
_cell.angle_alpha   90.00
_cell.angle_beta   90.00
_cell.angle_gamma   90.00
#
_symmetry.space_group_name_H-M   'P 1'
#
loop_
_entity.id
_entity.type
_entity.pdbx_description
1 polymer ?
#
loop_
_entity_poly.entity_id
_entity_poly.type
_entity_poly.pdbx_seq_one_letter_code
_entity_poly.pdbx_strand_id
1 'polypeptide(L)'
;MAGGGGGMEVPQRVKRGSKAHKRKKKKRLGFRLDMTPLVDVAFLLLTFFMYTTSMITPQIMEMTIPKDIDVDVQVDENKLFTLQIRNDGKVYYNIAKDDPVVIDTANLRQKAVELNLLGKAKNELITAFKADTEAPFGMVVAVLDILNQAEGEITLQLSKEGVKRKRKFAIVKMEPEDQAKLRGL
;
A
#
# COMPACT_ATOMS: atom_id res chain seq x y z
N MET A 1 79.17 -17.57 97.15
CA MET A 1 79.98 -17.36 95.93
C MET A 1 79.38 -18.20 94.81
N ALA A 2 79.18 -17.55 93.65
CA ALA A 2 78.90 -18.09 92.29
C ALA A 2 77.73 -19.09 92.17
N GLY A 3 76.59 -18.74 91.57
CA GLY A 3 76.41 -18.31 90.17
C GLY A 3 75.59 -19.44 89.51
N GLY A 4 74.45 -19.26 88.85
CA GLY A 4 73.99 -18.21 87.96
C GLY A 4 73.47 -18.91 86.69
N GLY A 5 72.22 -18.64 86.30
CA GLY A 5 71.59 -19.17 85.07
C GLY A 5 70.65 -20.34 85.36
N GLY A 6 69.32 -20.23 85.31
CA GLY A 6 68.51 -19.39 84.42
C GLY A 6 68.03 -20.26 83.26
N GLY A 7 66.79 -20.76 83.35
CA GLY A 7 66.21 -21.60 82.30
C GLY A 7 64.90 -22.27 82.74
N MET A 8 63.86 -21.46 82.93
CA MET A 8 62.50 -21.93 83.19
C MET A 8 61.88 -22.36 81.86
N GLU A 9 62.03 -23.63 81.49
CA GLU A 9 61.40 -24.17 80.28
C GLU A 9 59.98 -24.65 80.58
N VAL A 10 59.03 -23.81 80.19
CA VAL A 10 57.59 -24.09 80.17
C VAL A 10 57.34 -25.22 79.16
N PRO A 11 56.58 -26.28 79.51
CA PRO A 11 56.33 -27.39 78.58
C PRO A 11 55.60 -26.88 77.33
N GLN A 12 56.23 -27.15 76.19
CA GLN A 12 55.83 -26.67 74.87
C GLN A 12 54.46 -27.22 74.49
N ARG A 13 53.50 -26.31 74.29
CA ARG A 13 52.14 -26.61 73.83
C ARG A 13 52.21 -27.35 72.49
N VAL A 14 51.90 -28.65 72.49
CA VAL A 14 51.85 -29.49 71.28
C VAL A 14 50.85 -28.88 70.30
N LYS A 15 51.35 -28.25 69.23
CA LYS A 15 50.54 -27.70 68.14
C LYS A 15 49.85 -28.87 67.44
N ARG A 16 48.57 -29.10 67.77
CA ARG A 16 47.66 -29.93 66.95
C ARG A 16 47.76 -29.42 65.52
N GLY A 17 48.32 -30.24 64.63
CA GLY A 17 48.43 -29.94 63.21
C GLY A 17 47.04 -29.65 62.65
N SER A 18 46.77 -28.37 62.39
CA SER A 18 45.62 -27.96 61.60
C SER A 18 45.83 -28.53 60.21
N LYS A 19 45.18 -29.66 59.90
CA LYS A 19 45.00 -30.10 58.51
C LYS A 19 44.18 -29.00 57.84
N ALA A 20 44.87 -28.00 57.29
CA ALA A 20 44.28 -26.97 56.47
C ALA A 20 43.64 -27.69 55.29
N HIS A 21 42.31 -27.76 55.31
CA HIS A 21 41.52 -28.28 54.20
C HIS A 21 41.82 -27.37 53.01
N LYS A 22 42.75 -27.79 52.14
CA LYS A 22 43.15 -27.03 50.95
C LYS A 22 41.90 -26.93 50.08
N ARG A 23 41.18 -25.80 50.22
CA ARG A 23 39.91 -25.55 49.52
C ARG A 23 40.23 -25.59 48.02
N LYS A 24 39.88 -26.69 47.35
CA LYS A 24 40.02 -26.81 45.90
C LYS A 24 39.24 -25.65 45.28
N LYS A 25 39.94 -24.67 44.69
CA LYS A 25 39.30 -23.61 43.91
C LYS A 25 38.49 -24.32 42.80
N LYS A 26 37.16 -24.14 42.77
CA LYS A 26 36.32 -24.63 41.67
C LYS A 26 36.93 -24.08 40.37
N LYS A 27 37.34 -24.96 39.45
CA LYS A 27 37.74 -24.55 38.09
C LYS A 27 36.52 -23.84 37.49
N ARG A 28 36.67 -22.57 37.11
CA ARG A 28 35.64 -21.86 36.35
C ARG A 28 35.58 -22.56 34.99
N LEU A 29 34.55 -23.38 34.75
CA LEU A 29 34.25 -23.80 33.39
C LEU A 29 33.89 -22.53 32.63
N GLY A 30 34.74 -22.13 31.69
CA GLY A 30 34.42 -21.03 30.80
C GLY A 30 33.24 -21.46 29.94
N PHE A 31 32.09 -20.82 30.13
CA PHE A 31 30.96 -20.97 29.22
C PHE A 31 31.33 -20.22 27.93
N ARG A 32 31.61 -20.97 26.87
CA ARG A 32 31.72 -20.41 25.51
C ARG A 32 30.31 -20.44 24.92
N LEU A 33 29.74 -19.25 24.71
CA LEU A 33 28.45 -19.11 24.03
C LEU A 33 28.70 -19.23 22.52
N ASP A 34 28.09 -20.23 21.90
CA ASP A 34 28.11 -20.36 20.44
C ASP A 34 27.06 -19.40 19.86
N MET A 35 27.51 -18.46 19.02
CA MET A 35 26.65 -17.47 18.37
C MET A 35 26.09 -17.99 17.04
N THR A 36 26.55 -19.14 16.55
CA THR A 36 26.09 -19.76 15.31
C THR A 36 24.55 -19.91 15.24
N PRO A 37 23.84 -20.39 16.29
CA PRO A 37 22.38 -20.44 16.25
C PRO A 37 21.71 -19.06 16.25
N LEU A 38 22.35 -18.03 16.81
CA LEU A 38 21.81 -16.67 16.82
C LEU A 38 21.91 -16.03 15.43
N VAL A 39 23.03 -16.25 14.73
CA VAL A 39 23.26 -15.76 13.37
C VAL A 39 22.27 -16.40 12.39
N ASP A 40 21.98 -17.70 12.55
CA ASP A 40 21.02 -18.41 11.72
C ASP A 40 19.59 -17.86 11.87
N VAL A 41 19.12 -17.65 13.11
CA VAL A 41 17.80 -17.04 13.37
C VAL A 41 17.70 -15.61 12.81
N ALA A 42 18.77 -14.82 12.91
CA ALA A 42 18.79 -13.48 12.33
C ALA A 42 18.70 -13.49 10.81
N PHE A 43 19.35 -14.46 10.15
CA PHE A 43 19.30 -14.61 8.69
C PHE A 43 17.93 -15.10 8.20
N LEU A 44 17.31 -16.03 8.94
CA LEU A 44 15.93 -16.47 8.68
C LEU A 44 14.93 -15.32 8.79
N LEU A 45 15.07 -14.45 9.79
CA LEU A 45 14.23 -13.26 9.94
C LEU A 45 14.44 -12.26 8.81
N LEU A 46 15.70 -11.97 8.44
CA LEU A 46 16.02 -11.06 7.35
C LEU A 46 15.42 -11.55 6.02
N THR A 47 15.63 -12.81 5.68
CA THR A 47 15.11 -13.41 4.44
C THR A 47 13.58 -13.50 4.43
N PHE A 48 12.96 -13.81 5.57
CA PHE A 48 11.51 -13.77 5.73
C PHE A 48 10.95 -12.35 5.53
N PHE A 49 11.56 -11.32 6.13
CA PHE A 49 11.14 -9.93 5.93
C PHE A 49 11.40 -9.44 4.50
N MET A 50 12.55 -9.77 3.89
CA MET A 50 12.80 -9.43 2.49
C MET A 50 11.82 -10.13 1.53
N TYR A 51 11.46 -11.39 1.80
CA TYR A 51 10.46 -12.09 1.00
C TYR A 51 9.06 -11.51 1.16
N THR A 52 8.60 -11.27 2.40
CA THR A 52 7.28 -10.70 2.69
C THR A 52 7.14 -9.24 2.22
N THR A 53 8.20 -8.43 2.28
CA THR A 53 8.18 -7.05 1.74
C THR A 53 7.98 -7.02 0.23
N SER A 54 8.48 -8.00 -0.52
CA SER A 54 8.25 -8.08 -1.97
C SER A 54 6.80 -8.42 -2.37
N MET A 55 6.00 -8.95 -1.44
CA MET A 55 4.57 -9.19 -1.67
C MET A 55 3.73 -7.93 -1.47
N ILE A 56 4.29 -6.89 -0.85
CA ILE A 56 3.67 -5.56 -0.77
C ILE A 56 4.19 -4.74 -1.96
N THR A 57 3.89 -5.17 -3.18
CA THR A 57 4.01 -4.25 -4.30
C THR A 57 2.88 -3.23 -4.14
N PRO A 58 3.15 -1.94 -3.88
CA PRO A 58 2.13 -0.95 -4.06
C PRO A 58 1.67 -1.09 -5.51
N GLN A 59 0.39 -1.34 -5.75
CA GLN A 59 -0.16 -1.18 -7.08
C GLN A 59 -0.18 0.32 -7.36
N ILE A 60 0.98 0.85 -7.76
CA ILE A 60 1.13 2.25 -8.12
C ILE A 60 0.34 2.37 -9.43
N MET A 61 -0.81 3.02 -9.36
CA MET A 61 -1.53 3.42 -10.55
C MET A 61 -0.71 4.54 -11.22
N GLU A 62 0.00 4.22 -12.30
CA GLU A 62 0.66 5.23 -13.13
C GLU A 62 -0.40 6.04 -13.89
N MET A 63 -0.95 7.07 -13.23
CA MET A 63 -1.89 7.99 -13.86
C MET A 63 -1.14 9.22 -14.37
N THR A 64 -0.95 9.29 -15.68
CA THR A 64 -0.54 10.54 -16.32
C THR A 64 -1.77 11.45 -16.39
N ILE A 65 -1.89 12.36 -15.43
CA ILE A 65 -2.89 13.43 -15.51
C ILE A 65 -2.49 14.33 -16.68
N PRO A 66 -3.34 14.50 -17.71
CA PRO A 66 -3.09 15.47 -18.76
C PRO A 66 -2.91 16.85 -18.12
N LYS A 67 -1.95 17.64 -18.59
CA LYS A 67 -1.81 19.03 -18.13
C LYS A 67 -3.13 19.76 -18.37
N ASP A 68 -3.55 20.60 -17.44
CA ASP A 68 -4.72 21.46 -17.62
C ASP A 68 -4.52 22.27 -18.91
N ILE A 69 -5.35 21.99 -19.90
CA ILE A 69 -5.41 22.76 -21.13
C ILE A 69 -6.63 23.65 -20.94
N ASP A 70 -6.42 24.93 -20.60
CA ASP A 70 -7.45 26.00 -20.61
C ASP A 70 -7.89 26.34 -22.05
N VAL A 71 -7.98 25.35 -22.92
CA VAL A 71 -8.51 25.50 -24.27
C VAL A 71 -9.88 24.87 -24.25
N ASP A 72 -10.89 25.71 -24.49
CA ASP A 72 -12.27 25.30 -24.70
C ASP A 72 -12.32 24.42 -25.96
N VAL A 73 -12.09 23.12 -25.79
CA VAL A 73 -12.21 22.15 -26.87
C VAL A 73 -13.70 21.98 -27.10
N GLN A 74 -14.20 22.50 -28.21
CA GLN A 74 -15.55 22.20 -28.67
C GLN A 74 -15.65 20.70 -28.91
N VAL A 75 -16.20 19.99 -27.93
CA VAL A 75 -16.47 18.57 -27.99
C VAL A 75 -17.87 18.38 -28.57
N ASP A 76 -17.99 17.48 -29.55
CA ASP A 76 -19.30 17.02 -30.03
C ASP A 76 -20.06 16.39 -28.85
N GLU A 77 -21.07 17.10 -28.36
CA GLU A 77 -21.84 16.74 -27.16
C GLU A 77 -22.40 15.31 -27.28
N ASN A 78 -22.73 14.86 -28.49
CA ASN A 78 -23.26 13.52 -28.74
C ASN A 78 -22.28 12.37 -28.45
N LYS A 79 -20.98 12.68 -28.33
CA LYS A 79 -19.90 11.72 -28.04
C LYS A 79 -19.39 11.84 -26.61
N LEU A 80 -20.06 12.62 -25.76
CA LEU A 80 -19.66 12.85 -24.39
C LEU A 80 -20.30 11.80 -23.46
N PHE A 81 -19.47 11.05 -22.77
CA PHE A 81 -19.88 10.19 -21.66
C PHE A 81 -19.40 10.85 -20.37
N THR A 82 -20.35 11.40 -19.62
CA THR A 82 -20.04 12.14 -18.39
C THR A 82 -20.29 11.23 -17.20
N LEU A 83 -19.28 11.09 -16.35
CA LEU A 83 -19.35 10.39 -15.07
C LEU A 83 -19.23 11.41 -13.95
N GLN A 84 -20.15 11.33 -12.99
CA GLN A 84 -20.27 12.29 -11.91
C GLN A 84 -20.32 11.57 -10.57
N ILE A 85 -19.51 12.01 -9.61
CA ILE A 85 -19.55 11.50 -8.23
C ILE A 85 -20.09 12.58 -7.32
N ARG A 86 -21.20 12.28 -6.65
CA ARG A 86 -21.84 13.16 -5.68
C ARG A 86 -21.19 13.00 -4.29
N ASN A 87 -21.38 13.99 -3.42
CA ASN A 87 -20.86 14.00 -2.05
C ASN A 87 -21.30 12.78 -1.19
N ASP A 88 -22.43 12.15 -1.49
CA ASP A 88 -22.90 10.92 -0.83
C ASP A 88 -22.20 9.64 -1.34
N GLY A 89 -21.24 9.77 -2.26
CA GLY A 89 -20.50 8.65 -2.84
C GLY A 89 -21.27 7.90 -3.92
N LYS A 90 -22.46 8.37 -4.34
CA LYS A 90 -23.17 7.78 -5.47
C LYS A 90 -22.55 8.22 -6.79
N VAL A 91 -22.46 7.28 -7.72
CA VAL A 91 -21.96 7.51 -9.07
C VAL A 91 -23.15 7.66 -10.01
N TYR A 92 -23.10 8.70 -10.82
CA TYR A 92 -24.05 8.97 -11.88
C TYR A 92 -23.32 8.98 -13.20
N TYR A 93 -24.01 8.57 -14.26
CA TYR A 93 -23.53 8.75 -15.62
C TYR A 93 -24.62 9.33 -16.51
N ASN A 94 -24.21 10.06 -17.52
CA ASN A 94 -25.06 10.48 -18.61
C ASN A 94 -24.30 10.46 -19.94
N ILE A 95 -25.06 10.28 -21.02
CA ILE A 95 -24.53 10.33 -22.38
C ILE A 95 -25.12 11.59 -23.01
N ALA A 96 -24.26 12.43 -23.58
CA ALA A 96 -24.66 13.69 -24.18
C ALA A 96 -25.52 14.55 -23.22
N LYS A 97 -26.76 14.85 -23.61
CA LYS A 97 -27.72 15.68 -22.86
C LYS A 97 -28.77 14.87 -22.10
N ASP A 98 -28.62 13.55 -22.03
CA ASP A 98 -29.55 12.70 -21.29
C ASP A 98 -29.47 12.99 -19.78
N ASP A 99 -30.56 12.68 -19.07
CA ASP A 99 -30.62 12.84 -17.62
C ASP A 99 -29.63 11.90 -16.91
N PRO A 100 -29.01 12.33 -15.78
CA PRO A 100 -28.10 11.48 -15.02
C PRO A 100 -28.79 10.24 -14.46
N VAL A 101 -28.19 9.08 -14.69
CA VAL A 101 -28.65 7.79 -14.18
C VAL A 101 -27.68 7.28 -13.12
N VAL A 102 -28.23 6.83 -11.99
CA VAL A 102 -27.43 6.17 -10.93
C VAL A 102 -26.85 4.87 -11.46
N ILE A 103 -25.56 4.64 -11.21
CA ILE A 103 -24.89 3.38 -11.53
C ILE A 103 -24.11 2.85 -10.34
N ASP A 104 -24.25 1.55 -10.10
CA ASP A 104 -23.42 0.85 -9.14
C ASP A 104 -22.01 0.64 -9.71
N THR A 105 -21.00 0.71 -8.84
CA THR A 105 -19.60 0.48 -9.20
C THR A 105 -19.36 -0.88 -9.84
N ALA A 106 -20.13 -1.90 -9.44
CA ALA A 106 -20.05 -3.24 -10.02
C ALA A 106 -20.41 -3.27 -11.52
N ASN A 107 -21.37 -2.44 -11.95
CA ASN A 107 -21.88 -2.42 -13.32
C ASN A 107 -21.17 -1.37 -14.19
N LEU A 108 -20.47 -0.41 -13.56
CA LEU A 108 -19.79 0.68 -14.24
C LEU A 108 -18.78 0.19 -15.29
N ARG A 109 -18.01 -0.85 -14.98
CA ARG A 109 -17.03 -1.44 -15.90
C ARG A 109 -17.69 -1.92 -17.19
N GLN A 110 -18.72 -2.74 -17.05
CA GLN A 110 -19.43 -3.32 -18.20
C GLN A 110 -20.07 -2.22 -19.04
N LYS A 111 -20.69 -1.22 -18.38
CA LYS A 111 -21.29 -0.08 -19.08
C LYS A 111 -20.26 0.74 -19.86
N ALA A 112 -19.10 1.02 -19.28
CA ALA A 112 -18.02 1.74 -19.95
C ALA A 112 -17.51 0.99 -21.19
N VAL A 113 -17.34 -0.33 -21.09
CA VAL A 113 -16.95 -1.20 -22.21
C VAL A 113 -18.02 -1.21 -23.30
N GLU A 114 -19.28 -1.44 -22.93
CA GLU A 114 -20.42 -1.47 -23.85
C GLU A 114 -20.53 -0.16 -24.66
N LEU A 115 -20.49 0.99 -23.98
CA LEU A 115 -20.64 2.29 -24.63
C LEU A 115 -19.50 2.63 -25.59
N ASN A 116 -18.26 2.21 -25.27
CA ASN A 116 -17.09 2.48 -26.12
C ASN A 116 -16.98 1.55 -27.33
N LEU A 117 -17.62 0.37 -27.29
CA LEU A 117 -17.50 -0.66 -28.33
C LEU A 117 -18.75 -0.80 -29.21
N LEU A 118 -19.95 -0.61 -28.64
CA LEU A 118 -21.23 -0.87 -29.30
C LEU A 118 -22.05 0.41 -29.55
N GLY A 119 -21.60 1.57 -29.05
CA GLY A 119 -22.29 2.84 -29.22
C GLY A 119 -22.14 3.47 -30.61
N LYS A 120 -22.97 4.48 -30.90
CA LYS A 120 -22.91 5.31 -32.13
C LYS A 120 -21.57 6.03 -32.32
N ALA A 121 -20.76 6.14 -31.26
CA ALA A 121 -19.45 6.77 -31.22
C ALA A 121 -18.33 5.75 -30.85
N LYS A 122 -18.38 4.54 -31.41
CA LYS A 122 -17.36 3.50 -31.21
C LYS A 122 -15.96 4.09 -31.35
N ASN A 123 -15.10 3.88 -30.34
CA ASN A 123 -13.72 4.36 -30.27
C ASN A 123 -13.53 5.91 -30.30
N GLU A 124 -14.60 6.70 -30.30
CA GLU A 124 -14.53 8.18 -30.33
C GLU A 124 -15.19 8.85 -29.12
N LEU A 125 -15.79 8.05 -28.23
CA LEU A 125 -16.41 8.52 -27.00
C LEU A 125 -15.37 9.21 -26.10
N ILE A 126 -15.72 10.41 -25.62
CA ILE A 126 -14.91 11.19 -24.69
C ILE A 126 -15.49 10.98 -23.30
N THR A 127 -14.67 10.45 -22.38
CA THR A 127 -15.08 10.26 -20.98
C THR A 127 -14.71 11.50 -20.18
N ALA A 128 -15.72 12.26 -19.75
CA ALA A 128 -15.57 13.37 -18.82
C ALA A 128 -15.85 12.89 -17.41
N PHE A 129 -14.86 13.02 -16.53
CA PHE A 129 -14.98 12.63 -15.13
C PHE A 129 -15.08 13.87 -14.25
N LYS A 130 -16.23 14.03 -13.59
CA LYS A 130 -16.54 15.12 -12.66
C LYS A 130 -16.70 14.53 -11.26
N ALA A 131 -15.97 15.07 -10.29
CA ALA A 131 -16.14 14.68 -8.90
C ALA A 131 -16.47 15.92 -8.07
N ASP A 132 -17.42 15.78 -7.15
CA ASP A 132 -17.67 16.80 -6.14
C ASP A 132 -16.42 16.94 -5.25
N THR A 133 -16.12 18.17 -4.84
CA THR A 133 -15.08 18.47 -3.85
C THR A 133 -15.30 17.78 -2.51
N GLU A 134 -16.55 17.50 -2.14
CA GLU A 134 -16.89 16.81 -0.89
C GLU A 134 -17.02 15.28 -1.06
N ALA A 135 -16.82 14.74 -2.28
CA ALA A 135 -16.94 13.30 -2.51
C ALA A 135 -15.85 12.51 -1.76
N PRO A 136 -16.17 11.30 -1.26
CA PRO A 136 -15.17 10.45 -0.62
C PRO A 136 -14.02 10.13 -1.58
N PHE A 137 -12.79 10.54 -1.23
CA PHE A 137 -11.62 10.34 -2.09
C PHE A 137 -11.42 8.87 -2.50
N GLY A 138 -11.66 7.93 -1.60
CA GLY A 138 -11.59 6.49 -1.91
C GLY A 138 -12.56 6.06 -3.01
N MET A 139 -13.73 6.70 -3.10
CA MET A 139 -14.70 6.44 -4.16
C MET A 139 -14.22 6.98 -5.51
N VAL A 140 -13.64 8.17 -5.51
CA VAL A 140 -13.03 8.78 -6.70
C VAL A 140 -11.95 7.87 -7.28
N VAL A 141 -11.05 7.39 -6.42
CA VAL A 141 -9.97 6.46 -6.83
C VAL A 141 -10.54 5.13 -7.33
N ALA A 142 -11.53 4.56 -6.63
CA ALA A 142 -12.15 3.30 -7.03
C ALA A 142 -12.80 3.39 -8.43
N VAL A 143 -13.50 4.49 -8.71
CA VAL A 143 -14.10 4.74 -10.03
C VAL A 143 -13.02 4.89 -11.11
N LEU A 144 -11.96 5.63 -10.83
CA LEU A 144 -10.83 5.78 -11.77
C LEU A 144 -10.15 4.44 -12.08
N ASP A 145 -9.98 3.57 -11.08
CA ASP A 145 -9.43 2.23 -11.27
C ASP A 145 -10.34 1.37 -12.15
N ILE A 146 -11.64 1.35 -11.87
CA ILE A 146 -12.64 0.64 -12.68
C ILE A 146 -12.60 1.10 -14.14
N LEU A 147 -12.49 2.41 -14.39
CA LEU A 147 -12.38 2.94 -15.75
C LEU A 147 -11.07 2.55 -16.43
N ASN A 148 -9.97 2.50 -15.69
CA ASN A 148 -8.68 2.08 -16.22
C ASN A 148 -8.68 0.59 -16.61
N GLN A 149 -9.31 -0.26 -15.80
CA GLN A 149 -9.49 -1.68 -16.12
C GLN A 149 -10.35 -1.87 -17.37
N ALA A 150 -11.47 -1.13 -17.48
CA ALA A 150 -12.33 -1.15 -18.67
C ALA A 150 -11.57 -0.75 -19.94
N GLU A 151 -10.68 0.26 -19.86
CA GLU A 151 -9.87 0.71 -20.99
C GLU A 151 -8.91 -0.37 -21.49
N GLY A 152 -8.36 -1.21 -20.59
CA GLY A 152 -7.54 -2.36 -20.95
C GLY A 152 -8.30 -3.36 -21.83
N GLU A 153 -9.55 -3.67 -21.49
CA GLU A 153 -10.42 -4.54 -22.29
C GLU A 153 -10.81 -3.92 -23.62
N ILE A 154 -11.22 -2.64 -23.62
CA ILE A 154 -11.60 -1.91 -24.84
C ILE A 154 -10.43 -1.92 -25.82
N THR A 155 -9.22 -1.64 -25.34
CA THR A 155 -8.01 -1.65 -26.16
C THR A 155 -7.73 -3.04 -26.74
N LEU A 156 -7.85 -4.09 -25.94
CA LEU A 156 -7.63 -5.46 -26.39
C LEU A 156 -8.65 -5.89 -27.45
N GLN A 157 -9.92 -5.52 -27.29
CA GLN A 157 -10.97 -5.85 -28.25
C GLN A 157 -10.81 -5.06 -29.56
N LEU A 158 -10.56 -3.75 -29.50
CA LEU A 158 -10.30 -2.95 -30.70
C LEU A 158 -9.02 -3.39 -31.44
N SER A 159 -7.97 -3.79 -30.69
CA SER A 159 -6.75 -4.31 -31.29
C SER A 159 -6.98 -5.63 -32.04
N LYS A 160 -7.89 -6.49 -31.56
CA LYS A 160 -8.28 -7.71 -32.30
C LYS A 160 -8.98 -7.39 -33.62
N GLU A 161 -9.70 -6.27 -33.68
CA GLU A 161 -10.32 -5.75 -34.89
C GLU A 161 -9.35 -4.95 -35.78
N GLY A 162 -8.08 -4.81 -35.38
CA GLY A 162 -7.06 -4.03 -36.10
C GLY A 162 -7.19 -2.51 -35.94
N VAL A 163 -8.05 -2.04 -35.02
CA VAL A 163 -8.31 -0.63 -34.78
C VAL A 163 -7.50 -0.14 -33.57
N LYS A 164 -6.77 0.97 -33.72
CA LYS A 164 -6.08 1.61 -32.59
C LYS A 164 -7.06 2.40 -31.73
N ARG A 165 -7.01 2.18 -30.42
CA ARG A 165 -7.81 2.91 -29.43
C ARG A 165 -7.38 4.37 -29.35
N LYS A 166 -8.34 5.30 -29.53
CA LYS A 166 -8.15 6.75 -29.33
C LYS A 166 -8.79 7.19 -28.02
N ARG A 167 -8.14 6.88 -26.89
CA ARG A 167 -8.62 7.28 -25.57
C ARG A 167 -8.66 8.81 -25.47
N LYS A 168 -9.83 9.35 -25.14
CA LYS A 168 -10.00 10.75 -24.75
C LYS A 168 -10.67 10.78 -23.39
N PHE A 169 -9.92 11.28 -22.40
CA PHE A 169 -10.35 11.36 -21.02
C PHE A 169 -10.05 12.76 -20.50
N ALA A 170 -11.03 13.38 -19.84
CA ALA A 170 -10.89 14.69 -19.23
C ALA A 170 -11.38 14.64 -17.78
N ILE A 171 -10.60 15.18 -16.86
CA ILE A 171 -11.05 15.45 -15.51
C ILE A 171 -11.56 16.88 -15.53
N VAL A 172 -12.83 17.07 -15.18
CA VAL A 172 -13.49 18.37 -15.25
C VAL A 172 -14.02 18.69 -13.86
N LYS A 173 -13.86 19.93 -13.43
CA LYS A 173 -14.46 20.38 -12.18
C LYS A 173 -15.98 20.29 -12.29
N MET A 174 -16.63 19.85 -11.22
CA MET A 174 -18.09 19.82 -11.18
C MET A 174 -18.61 21.26 -11.03
N GLU A 175 -19.44 21.70 -11.98
CA GLU A 175 -20.05 23.03 -11.92
C GLU A 175 -21.31 23.03 -11.04
N PRO A 176 -21.70 24.18 -10.46
CA PRO A 176 -22.89 24.27 -9.59
C PRO A 176 -24.19 23.81 -10.26
N GLU A 177 -24.31 23.97 -11.58
CA GLU A 177 -25.47 23.51 -12.36
C GLU A 177 -25.56 21.98 -12.40
N ASP A 178 -24.43 21.29 -12.53
CA ASP A 178 -24.36 19.84 -12.49
C ASP A 178 -24.75 19.33 -11.09
N GLN A 179 -24.28 20.02 -10.05
CA GLN A 179 -24.66 19.71 -8.67
C GLN A 179 -26.16 19.89 -8.44
N ALA A 180 -26.78 20.93 -9.00
CA ALA A 180 -28.22 21.15 -8.89
C ALA A 180 -29.04 20.04 -9.55
N LYS A 181 -28.61 19.57 -10.74
CA LYS A 181 -29.25 18.43 -11.43
C LYS A 181 -29.17 17.14 -10.61
N LEU A 182 -28.03 16.86 -10.00
CA LEU A 182 -27.87 15.69 -9.13
C LEU A 182 -28.59 15.82 -7.79
N ARG A 183 -28.87 17.03 -7.29
CA ARG A 183 -29.66 17.22 -6.05
C ARG A 183 -31.15 16.96 -6.26
N GLY A 184 -31.65 17.04 -7.50
CA GLY A 184 -33.03 16.74 -7.86
C GLY A 184 -33.35 15.24 -7.99
N LEU A 185 -32.36 14.37 -7.84
CA LEU A 185 -32.41 12.91 -8.01
C LEU A 185 -31.96 12.17 -6.74
#